data_AF-A0A5Q4GJH5-F1
#
_entry.id   AF-A0A5Q4GJH5-F1
#
_cell.length_a   1.000
_cell.length_b   1.000
_cell.length_c   1.000
_cell.angle_alpha   90.00
_cell.angle_beta   90.00
_cell.angle_gamma   90.00
#
_symmetry.space_group_name_H-M   'P 1'
#
loop_
_entity.id
_entity.type
_entity.pdbx_description
1 polymer ?
#
loop_
_entity_poly.entity_id
_entity_poly.type
_entity_poly.pdbx_seq_one_letter_code
_entity_poly.pdbx_strand_id
1 'polypeptide(L)'
;MGMFDTLTSDYPLPHHQDGEFQTKDLAHMVHGEFGISGFLDEYRITADGRLMLHRHVREWRDRPGSPLGGYLESVRDWWEEIPDVHGDIRIYTRDEDSGNDGNEWVEFRIRFTHGRVERVDTVQTG
;
A
#
# COMPACT_ATOMS: atom_id res chain seq x y z
N MET A 1 -11.17 -10.59 7.87
CA MET A 1 -10.71 -9.82 6.69
C MET A 1 -10.24 -8.48 7.20
N GLY A 2 -8.92 -8.25 7.21
CA GLY A 2 -8.35 -7.01 7.73
C GLY A 2 -8.35 -5.93 6.65
N MET A 3 -8.60 -4.70 7.07
CA MET A 3 -8.48 -3.50 6.25
C MET A 3 -6.99 -3.15 6.22
N PHE A 4 -6.34 -3.35 5.07
CA PHE A 4 -4.91 -3.12 4.90
C PHE A 4 -4.69 -2.31 3.64
N ASP A 5 -3.71 -1.42 3.67
CA ASP A 5 -3.25 -0.75 2.47
C ASP A 5 -2.35 -1.69 1.68
N THR A 6 -2.34 -1.53 0.37
CA THR A 6 -1.52 -2.32 -0.55
C THR A 6 -0.33 -1.50 -1.03
N LEU A 7 0.84 -2.10 -1.13
CA LEU A 7 2.06 -1.46 -1.61
C LEU A 7 2.78 -2.35 -2.62
N THR A 8 3.18 -1.74 -3.73
CA THR A 8 4.10 -2.32 -4.71
C THR A 8 5.41 -1.53 -4.72
N SER A 9 6.52 -2.16 -5.08
CA SER A 9 7.84 -1.50 -5.10
C SER A 9 8.56 -1.76 -6.42
N ASP A 10 8.91 -0.70 -7.13
CA ASP A 10 9.94 -0.74 -8.17
C ASP A 10 11.33 -0.44 -7.58
N TYR A 11 11.39 0.09 -6.36
CA TYR A 11 12.65 0.28 -5.64
C TYR A 11 13.23 -1.09 -5.27
N PRO A 12 14.55 -1.30 -5.41
CA PRO A 12 15.18 -2.59 -5.13
C PRO A 12 14.91 -3.08 -3.70
N LEU A 13 14.28 -4.24 -3.59
CA LEU A 13 14.08 -4.99 -2.35
C LEU A 13 15.12 -6.12 -2.25
N PRO A 14 15.48 -6.56 -1.03
CA PRO A 14 16.39 -7.68 -0.84
C PRO A 14 15.93 -8.99 -1.49
N HIS A 15 14.60 -9.21 -1.53
CA HIS A 15 13.94 -10.35 -2.18
C HIS A 15 12.47 -10.00 -2.45
N HIS A 16 11.72 -10.90 -3.11
CA HIS A 16 10.28 -10.74 -3.34
C HIS A 16 9.91 -9.42 -4.03
N GLN A 17 10.72 -9.00 -5.01
CA GLN A 17 10.59 -7.73 -5.71
C GLN A 17 9.20 -7.55 -6.36
N ASP A 18 8.66 -8.61 -6.93
CA ASP A 18 7.38 -8.62 -7.63
C ASP A 18 6.18 -8.86 -6.70
N GLY A 19 6.42 -8.86 -5.38
CA GLY A 19 5.38 -9.08 -4.37
C GLY A 19 4.40 -7.91 -4.25
N GLU A 20 3.13 -8.25 -4.05
CA GLU A 20 2.15 -7.30 -3.52
C GLU A 20 2.23 -7.33 -1.99
N PHE A 21 2.52 -6.19 -1.39
CA PHE A 21 2.69 -6.08 0.06
C PHE A 21 1.50 -5.40 0.71
N GLN A 22 1.27 -5.73 1.98
CA GLN A 22 0.28 -5.08 2.83
C GLN A 22 0.96 -4.24 3.90
N THR A 23 0.34 -3.14 4.28
CA THR A 23 0.79 -2.31 5.41
C THR A 23 -0.40 -1.67 6.15
N LYS A 24 -0.16 -1.28 7.40
CA LYS A 24 -1.09 -0.50 8.25
C LYS A 24 -0.52 0.87 8.63
N ASP A 25 0.75 1.11 8.32
CA ASP A 25 1.49 2.25 8.86
C ASP A 25 1.27 3.49 7.99
N LEU A 26 1.03 3.32 6.68
CA LEU A 26 0.91 4.42 5.72
C LEU A 26 -0.37 5.24 5.89
N ALA A 27 -1.53 4.59 6.09
CA ALA A 27 -2.79 5.25 6.42
C ALA A 27 -2.65 6.41 7.41
N HIS A 28 -1.98 6.15 8.55
CA HIS A 28 -1.79 7.13 9.60
C HIS A 28 -0.80 8.24 9.20
N MET A 29 0.30 7.86 8.55
CA MET A 29 1.34 8.81 8.14
C MET A 29 0.90 9.76 7.02
N VAL A 30 0.05 9.28 6.12
CA VAL A 30 -0.37 10.03 4.92
C VAL A 30 -1.61 10.89 5.20
N HIS A 31 -2.58 10.37 5.96
CA HIS A 31 -3.86 11.06 6.14
C HIS A 31 -4.04 11.75 7.48
N GLY A 32 -3.21 11.46 8.50
CA GLY A 32 -3.31 12.07 9.83
C GLY A 32 -4.65 11.81 10.53
N GLU A 33 -4.73 10.70 11.28
CA GLU A 33 -5.79 10.33 12.22
C GLU A 33 -7.29 10.29 11.75
N PHE A 34 -7.84 9.07 11.76
CA PHE A 34 -9.26 8.68 11.92
C PHE A 34 -10.29 9.00 10.81
N GLY A 35 -9.89 8.91 9.55
CA GLY A 35 -10.84 8.74 8.45
C GLY A 35 -11.06 7.26 8.10
N ILE A 36 -12.32 6.81 8.00
CA ILE A 36 -12.71 5.57 7.27
C ILE A 36 -12.28 5.57 5.79
N SER A 37 -11.72 6.70 5.31
CA SER A 37 -11.20 6.93 3.96
C SER A 37 -9.74 6.53 3.76
N GLY A 38 -9.00 6.15 4.81
CA GLY A 38 -7.56 5.87 4.74
C GLY A 38 -7.22 4.39 4.90
N PHE A 39 -8.12 3.50 4.51
CA PHE A 39 -7.85 2.08 4.57
C PHE A 39 -8.19 1.46 3.22
N LEU A 40 -7.32 0.59 2.70
CA LEU A 40 -7.35 0.04 1.33
C LEU A 40 -6.80 0.99 0.26
N ASP A 41 -5.90 1.89 0.64
CA ASP A 41 -5.19 2.70 -0.36
C ASP A 41 -4.15 1.87 -1.08
N GLU A 42 -3.91 2.21 -2.36
CA GLU A 42 -2.86 1.61 -3.17
C GLU A 42 -1.66 2.55 -3.22
N TYR A 43 -0.51 2.04 -2.80
CA TYR A 43 0.76 2.76 -2.80
C TYR A 43 1.76 2.11 -3.76
N ARG A 44 2.68 2.93 -4.26
CA ARG A 44 3.80 2.48 -5.09
C ARG A 44 5.06 3.21 -4.68
N ILE A 45 6.14 2.46 -4.49
CA ILE A 45 7.47 3.03 -4.37
C ILE A 45 8.11 3.02 -5.76
N THR A 46 8.44 4.18 -6.30
CA THR A 46 9.11 4.28 -7.61
C THR A 46 10.55 3.79 -7.55
N ALA A 47 11.16 3.54 -8.71
CA ALA A 47 12.55 3.09 -8.81
C ALA A 47 13.56 4.09 -8.19
N ASP A 48 13.22 5.39 -8.14
CA ASP A 48 14.02 6.42 -7.46
C ASP A 48 13.60 6.67 -6.00
N GLY A 49 12.79 5.77 -5.44
CA GLY A 49 12.46 5.67 -4.03
C GLY A 49 11.31 6.56 -3.57
N ARG A 50 10.56 7.21 -4.47
CA ARG A 50 9.44 8.08 -4.06
C ARG A 50 8.22 7.27 -3.69
N LEU A 51 7.52 7.70 -2.64
CA LEU A 51 6.21 7.18 -2.34
C LEU A 51 5.13 7.86 -3.19
N MET A 52 4.37 7.05 -3.90
CA MET A 52 3.21 7.46 -4.68
C MET A 52 1.95 6.85 -4.07
N LEU A 53 0.87 7.62 -4.02
CA LEU A 53 -0.47 7.18 -3.66
C LEU A 53 -1.36 7.19 -4.90
N HIS A 54 -2.12 6.12 -5.09
CA HIS A 54 -3.14 6.05 -6.12
C HIS A 54 -4.38 6.83 -5.66
N ARG A 55 -4.68 7.93 -6.35
CA ARG A 55 -5.87 8.74 -6.09
C ARG A 55 -6.98 8.34 -7.04
N HIS A 56 -8.16 8.19 -6.47
CA HIS A 56 -9.39 7.87 -7.19
C HIS A 56 -10.44 8.94 -6.90
N VAL A 57 -11.03 9.52 -7.94
CA VAL A 57 -12.28 10.29 -7.83
C VAL A 57 -13.40 9.40 -8.31
N ARG A 58 -14.36 9.14 -7.43
CA ARG A 58 -15.52 8.29 -7.72
C ARG A 58 -16.79 9.12 -7.70
N GLU A 59 -17.61 8.96 -8.73
CA GLU A 59 -18.94 9.55 -8.80
C GLU A 59 -20.00 8.47 -8.62
N TRP A 60 -21.07 8.81 -7.91
CA TRP A 60 -22.22 7.94 -7.81
C TRP A 60 -23.01 7.94 -9.12
N ARG A 61 -23.22 6.77 -9.70
CA ARG A 61 -24.07 6.55 -10.87
C ARG A 61 -25.30 5.78 -10.46
N ASP A 62 -26.46 6.41 -10.63
CA ASP A 62 -27.73 5.73 -10.43
C ASP A 62 -27.90 4.62 -11.47
N ARG A 63 -28.26 3.43 -10.98
CA ARG A 63 -28.60 2.28 -11.81
C ARG A 63 -29.87 1.66 -11.27
N PRO A 64 -31.04 2.10 -11.74
CA PRO A 64 -32.33 1.56 -11.32
C PRO A 64 -32.35 0.04 -11.50
N GLY A 65 -32.65 -0.69 -10.44
CA GLY A 65 -32.66 -2.16 -10.41
C GLY A 65 -31.38 -2.82 -9.90
N SER A 66 -30.33 -2.06 -9.55
CA SER A 66 -29.21 -2.61 -8.76
C SER A 66 -29.60 -2.77 -7.28
N PRO A 67 -29.01 -3.73 -6.54
CA PRO A 67 -29.29 -3.94 -5.11
C PRO A 67 -29.06 -2.71 -4.23
N LEU A 68 -28.23 -1.77 -4.68
CA LEU A 68 -27.86 -0.55 -3.96
C LEU A 68 -28.40 0.73 -4.63
N GLY A 69 -29.23 0.62 -5.66
CA GLY A 69 -29.77 1.76 -6.42
C GLY A 69 -28.78 2.44 -7.38
N GLY A 70 -27.51 2.06 -7.32
CA GLY A 70 -26.44 2.60 -8.16
C GLY A 70 -25.11 1.89 -7.96
N TYR A 71 -24.04 2.49 -8.44
CA TYR A 71 -22.66 2.08 -8.20
C TYR A 71 -21.73 3.30 -8.19
N LEU A 72 -20.59 3.18 -7.52
CA LEU A 72 -19.51 4.16 -7.61
C LEU A 72 -18.69 3.86 -8.88
N GLU A 73 -18.65 4.81 -9.79
CA GLU A 73 -17.84 4.76 -11.01
C GLU A 73 -16.58 5.60 -10.79
N SER A 74 -15.40 5.04 -11.08
CA SER A 74 -14.19 5.86 -11.12
C SER A 74 -14.23 6.76 -12.34
N VAL A 75 -14.16 8.07 -12.13
CA VAL A 75 -14.14 9.07 -13.20
C VAL A 75 -12.76 9.63 -13.45
N ARG A 76 -11.84 9.46 -12.50
CA ARG A 76 -10.46 9.91 -12.63
C ARG A 76 -9.56 9.15 -11.67
N ASP A 77 -8.47 8.62 -12.22
CA ASP A 77 -7.43 7.92 -11.48
C ASP A 77 -6.07 8.51 -11.83
N TRP A 78 -5.22 8.75 -10.82
CA TRP A 78 -3.84 9.18 -11.03
C TRP A 78 -2.95 8.82 -9.86
N TRP A 79 -1.65 8.73 -10.10
CA TRP A 79 -0.64 8.61 -9.06
C TRP A 79 -0.19 10.00 -8.60
N GLU A 80 -0.21 10.23 -7.29
CA GLU A 80 0.23 11.46 -6.63
C GLU A 80 1.44 11.17 -5.75
N GLU A 81 2.49 11.98 -5.86
CA GLU A 81 3.68 11.88 -4.99
C GLU A 81 3.34 12.40 -3.60
N ILE A 82 3.76 11.69 -2.54
CA ILE A 82 3.58 12.12 -1.15
C ILE A 82 4.93 12.57 -0.58
N PRO A 83 5.24 13.89 -0.63
CA PRO A 83 6.58 14.40 -0.36
C PRO A 83 6.97 14.42 1.13
N ASP A 84 6.01 14.38 2.04
CA ASP A 84 6.24 14.64 3.47
C ASP A 84 6.10 13.39 4.37
N VAL A 85 6.23 12.19 3.79
CA VAL A 85 6.29 10.96 4.61
C VAL A 85 7.66 10.82 5.25
N HIS A 86 7.65 10.67 6.58
CA HIS A 86 8.82 10.46 7.41
C HIS A 86 8.56 9.38 8.45
N GLY A 87 9.47 8.41 8.54
CA GLY A 87 9.37 7.34 9.54
C GLY A 87 9.66 5.97 8.96
N ASP A 88 9.37 4.96 9.76
CA ASP A 88 9.53 3.57 9.38
C ASP A 88 8.16 2.93 9.17
N ILE A 89 7.98 2.27 8.04
CA ILE A 89 6.81 1.42 7.78
C ILE A 89 7.23 -0.04 7.74
N ARG A 90 6.30 -0.92 8.09
CA ARG A 90 6.40 -2.36 7.86
C ARG A 90 5.51 -2.73 6.70
N ILE A 91 6.09 -3.45 5.77
CA ILE A 91 5.38 -4.06 4.65
C ILE A 91 5.54 -5.57 4.77
N TYR A 92 4.47 -6.31 4.49
CA TYR A 92 4.52 -7.77 4.57
C TYR A 92 3.72 -8.43 3.46
N THR A 93 4.18 -9.59 3.03
CA THR A 93 3.51 -10.44 2.06
C THR A 93 3.68 -11.91 2.46
N ARG A 94 2.96 -12.81 1.80
CA ARG A 94 3.15 -14.25 1.99
C ARG A 94 4.16 -14.77 0.98
N ASP A 95 5.05 -15.64 1.44
CA ASP A 95 5.88 -16.42 0.53
C ASP A 95 5.05 -17.58 -0.03
N GLU A 96 4.57 -17.42 -1.27
CA GLU A 96 3.80 -18.45 -1.98
C GLU A 96 4.66 -19.64 -2.44
N ASP A 97 5.98 -19.47 -2.52
CA ASP A 97 6.95 -20.49 -2.94
C ASP A 97 7.53 -21.29 -1.77
N SER A 98 7.23 -20.89 -0.53
CA SER A 98 7.60 -21.63 0.67
C SER A 98 6.89 -23.01 0.68
N GLY A 99 7.63 -24.04 0.27
CA GLY A 99 7.16 -25.44 0.22
C GLY A 99 6.81 -26.08 1.57
N ASN A 100 6.64 -25.26 2.62
CA ASN A 100 6.37 -25.64 3.99
C ASN A 100 5.09 -24.90 4.45
N ASP A 101 3.93 -25.52 4.27
CA ASP A 101 2.62 -25.08 4.78
C ASP A 101 2.23 -23.59 4.59
N GLY A 102 2.75 -22.90 3.54
CA GLY A 102 2.23 -21.62 3.05
C GLY A 102 2.09 -20.49 4.08
N ASN A 103 2.89 -20.52 5.15
CA ASN A 103 2.72 -19.68 6.33
C ASN A 103 3.95 -18.80 6.64
N GLU A 104 4.99 -18.83 5.80
CA GLU A 104 6.13 -17.94 5.98
C GLU A 104 5.75 -16.52 5.52
N TRP A 105 5.72 -15.61 6.49
CA TRP A 105 5.50 -14.19 6.23
C TRP A 105 6.84 -13.53 5.93
N VAL A 106 6.88 -12.85 4.81
CA VAL A 106 8.00 -11.97 4.44
C VAL A 106 7.67 -10.58 4.92
N GLU A 107 8.55 -10.00 5.73
CA GLU A 107 8.40 -8.64 6.25
C GLU A 107 9.65 -7.81 5.97
N PHE A 108 9.42 -6.57 5.49
CA PHE A 108 10.46 -5.56 5.36
C PHE A 108 10.11 -4.34 6.19
N ARG A 109 11.15 -3.70 6.73
CA ARG A 109 11.07 -2.35 7.30
C ARG A 109 11.63 -1.36 6.28
N ILE A 110 10.82 -0.38 5.90
CA ILE A 110 11.23 0.68 4.97
C ILE A 110 11.27 2.00 5.73
N ARG A 111 12.42 2.67 5.70
CA ARG A 111 12.61 4.01 6.24
C ARG A 111 12.36 5.04 5.15
N PHE A 112 11.42 5.96 5.37
CA PHE A 112 11.19 7.13 4.55
C PHE A 112 11.74 8.39 5.22
N THR A 113 12.35 9.25 4.40
CA THR A 113 12.77 10.62 4.75
C THR A 113 12.43 11.55 3.59
N HIS A 114 11.56 12.53 3.82
CA HIS A 114 11.02 13.45 2.80
C HIS A 114 10.39 12.71 1.62
N GLY A 115 9.50 11.76 1.92
CA GLY A 115 8.76 11.01 0.91
C GLY A 115 9.60 10.02 0.10
N ARG A 116 10.88 9.84 0.46
CA ARG A 116 11.83 8.97 -0.23
C ARG A 116 12.36 7.86 0.64
N VAL A 117 12.52 6.68 0.06
CA VAL A 117 13.21 5.55 0.69
C VAL A 117 14.64 5.93 0.98
N GLU A 118 15.00 5.83 2.25
CA GLU A 118 16.36 5.99 2.76
C GLU A 118 17.00 4.62 3.02
N ARG A 119 16.22 3.64 3.48
CA ARG A 119 16.70 2.30 3.81
C ARG A 119 15.60 1.25 3.72
N VAL A 120 15.99 0.02 3.37
CA VAL A 120 15.15 -1.18 3.41
C VAL A 120 15.90 -2.24 4.20
N ASP A 121 15.27 -2.78 5.24
CA ASP A 121 15.81 -3.84 6.09
C ASP A 121 14.86 -5.05 6.07
N THR A 122 15.41 -6.28 6.01
CA THR A 122 14.62 -7.50 6.28
C THR A 122 14.29 -7.60 7.75
N VAL A 123 13.06 -7.98 8.08
CA VAL A 123 12.65 -8.27 9.45
C VAL A 123 12.70 -9.78 9.63
N GLN A 124 13.61 -10.27 10.49
CA GLN A 124 13.65 -11.69 10.83
C GLN A 124 12.51 -12.00 11.81
N THR A 125 11.52 -12.75 11.34
CA THR A 125 10.49 -13.37 12.18
C THR A 125 11.12 -14.60 12.84
N GLY A 126 11.53 -14.46 14.10
CA GLY A 126 12.07 -15.55 14.92
C GLY A 126 11.01 -16.36 15.63
#